data_AF-A0A8B5WNE0-F1
#
_entry.id   AF-A0A8B5WNE0-F1
#
_cell.length_a   1.000
_cell.length_b   1.000
_cell.length_c   1.000
_cell.angle_alpha   90.00
_cell.angle_beta   90.00
_cell.angle_gamma   90.00
#
_symmetry.space_group_name_H-M   'P 1'
#
loop_
_entity.id
_entity.type
_entity.pdbx_description
1 polymer ?
#
loop_
_entity_poly.entity_id
_entity_poly.type
_entity_poly.pdbx_seq_one_letter_code
_entity_poly.pdbx_strand_id
1 'polypeptide(L)'
;MSDDQNTPKDNQARADEPSRKEKTSAVKEMFVLALLYLPLGFFLWFFAAALLMLPTRLIVEALLTGLFPGLFASVFQDGFIFELQSPLQVRNPEDGRMMPLTWVINPMIYAWGMALLFGLIMATPLKVSRRLIQLAIGFAAITVVAVWGTFWEAWRDLAFLFGPDIGAAVREQGISPNVIALCYQLGYLMFPAVVPVATWILMNRDFIESEVLRHRS
;
A
#
# COMPACT_ATOMS: atom_id res chain seq x y z
N MET A 1 -70.87 21.78 -34.63
CA MET A 1 -69.63 22.46 -35.02
C MET A 1 -69.07 23.06 -33.74
N SER A 2 -68.27 22.30 -32.98
CA SER A 2 -66.81 22.09 -33.19
C SER A 2 -66.11 23.44 -33.02
N ASP A 3 -65.21 23.71 -32.09
CA ASP A 3 -64.08 22.98 -31.48
C ASP A 3 -63.58 23.93 -30.35
N ASP A 4 -63.12 23.54 -29.16
CA ASP A 4 -62.03 22.68 -28.73
C ASP A 4 -60.99 23.52 -27.94
N GLN A 5 -60.47 22.92 -26.87
CA GLN A 5 -59.19 23.19 -26.19
C GLN A 5 -58.90 24.50 -25.42
N ASN A 6 -59.18 24.39 -24.12
CA ASN A 6 -58.25 24.61 -23.00
C ASN A 6 -56.74 24.72 -23.38
N THR A 7 -56.08 25.83 -23.02
CA THR A 7 -54.61 25.87 -22.89
C THR A 7 -54.15 26.86 -21.81
N PRO A 8 -53.47 26.39 -20.75
CA PRO A 8 -52.65 27.21 -19.88
C PRO A 8 -51.17 27.07 -20.27
N LYS A 9 -50.57 28.13 -20.79
CA LYS A 9 -49.11 28.36 -20.81
C LYS A 9 -48.96 29.76 -20.23
N ASP A 10 -48.35 29.96 -19.07
CA ASP A 10 -46.92 30.18 -19.03
C ASP A 10 -46.42 30.19 -17.57
N ASN A 11 -46.38 29.01 -16.93
CA ASN A 11 -45.81 28.83 -15.59
C ASN A 11 -44.61 27.88 -15.65
N GLN A 12 -43.72 28.12 -16.62
CA GLN A 12 -42.52 27.31 -16.89
C GLN A 12 -41.21 28.08 -16.65
N ALA A 13 -41.23 29.02 -15.69
CA ALA A 13 -40.05 29.79 -15.31
C ALA A 13 -39.64 29.54 -13.85
N ARG A 14 -39.50 28.27 -13.41
CA ARG A 14 -38.87 27.97 -12.11
C ARG A 14 -38.54 26.49 -11.83
N ALA A 15 -37.99 25.76 -12.79
CA ALA A 15 -37.66 24.35 -12.56
C ALA A 15 -36.30 23.95 -13.14
N ASP A 16 -35.23 24.66 -12.81
CA ASP A 16 -33.88 24.26 -13.25
C ASP A 16 -32.76 24.68 -12.27
N GLU A 17 -32.93 24.44 -10.96
CA GLU A 17 -31.77 24.42 -10.04
C GLU A 17 -31.83 23.30 -8.95
N PRO A 18 -31.76 22.00 -9.30
CA PRO A 18 -31.33 20.98 -8.34
C PRO A 18 -29.85 20.55 -8.47
N SER A 19 -29.13 20.89 -9.55
CA SER A 19 -27.98 20.07 -9.98
C SER A 19 -26.63 20.29 -9.29
N ARG A 20 -26.42 21.39 -8.52
CA ARG A 20 -25.09 21.74 -7.97
C ARG A 20 -24.88 21.36 -6.49
N LYS A 21 -25.94 21.39 -5.66
CA LYS A 21 -25.85 21.06 -4.22
C LYS A 21 -25.82 19.55 -3.97
N GLU A 22 -26.61 18.77 -4.70
CA GLU A 22 -26.67 17.30 -4.53
C GLU A 22 -25.36 16.59 -4.93
N LYS A 23 -24.66 17.06 -5.98
CA LYS A 23 -23.44 16.39 -6.48
C LYS A 23 -22.20 16.57 -5.60
N THR A 24 -22.11 17.69 -4.88
CA THR A 24 -21.07 17.88 -3.85
C THR A 24 -21.33 16.94 -2.65
N SER A 25 -22.60 16.54 -2.43
CA SER A 25 -22.98 15.58 -1.41
C SER A 25 -22.42 14.20 -1.73
N ALA A 26 -22.60 13.68 -2.95
CA ALA A 26 -22.23 12.29 -3.29
C ALA A 26 -20.72 11.99 -3.13
N VAL A 27 -19.84 12.88 -3.59
CA VAL A 27 -18.39 12.70 -3.43
C VAL A 27 -18.00 12.82 -1.96
N LYS A 28 -18.52 13.83 -1.24
CA LYS A 28 -18.28 13.98 0.20
C LYS A 28 -18.79 12.77 0.98
N GLU A 29 -19.95 12.24 0.61
CA GLU A 29 -20.57 11.07 1.21
C GLU A 29 -19.75 9.81 0.96
N MET A 30 -19.19 9.63 -0.24
CA MET A 30 -18.24 8.55 -0.52
C MET A 30 -16.97 8.66 0.34
N PHE A 31 -16.39 9.87 0.48
CA PHE A 31 -15.22 10.08 1.35
C PHE A 31 -15.55 9.90 2.84
N VAL A 32 -16.73 10.31 3.29
CA VAL A 32 -17.21 10.09 4.65
C VAL A 32 -17.44 8.60 4.91
N LEU A 33 -18.03 7.88 3.95
CA LEU A 33 -18.18 6.43 4.01
C LEU A 33 -16.80 5.74 4.05
N ALA A 34 -15.86 6.16 3.19
CA ALA A 34 -14.50 5.62 3.20
C ALA A 34 -13.81 5.85 4.56
N LEU A 35 -13.99 7.04 5.15
CA LEU A 35 -13.49 7.36 6.48
C LEU A 35 -14.15 6.51 7.58
N LEU A 36 -15.44 6.19 7.43
CA LEU A 36 -16.18 5.31 8.35
C LEU A 36 -15.73 3.84 8.23
N TYR A 37 -15.39 3.40 7.02
CA TYR A 37 -14.86 2.05 6.77
C TYR A 37 -13.38 1.92 7.12
N LEU A 38 -12.65 3.02 7.28
CA LEU A 38 -11.22 3.01 7.57
C LEU A 38 -10.88 2.32 8.91
N PRO A 39 -11.56 2.60 10.04
CA PRO A 39 -11.37 1.83 11.28
C PRO A 39 -11.58 0.32 11.11
N LEU A 40 -12.63 -0.07 10.36
CA LEU A 40 -12.90 -1.48 10.06
C LEU A 40 -11.79 -2.10 9.20
N GLY A 41 -11.32 -1.36 8.20
CA GLY A 41 -10.21 -1.78 7.35
C GLY A 41 -8.92 -1.99 8.14
N PHE A 42 -8.59 -1.07 9.04
CA PHE A 42 -7.45 -1.20 9.94
C PHE A 42 -7.58 -2.41 10.87
N PHE A 43 -8.76 -2.63 11.44
CA PHE A 43 -9.01 -3.80 12.29
C PHE A 43 -8.82 -5.12 11.53
N LEU A 44 -9.46 -5.27 10.37
CA LEU A 44 -9.35 -6.47 9.54
C LEU A 44 -7.92 -6.70 9.04
N TRP A 45 -7.24 -5.63 8.61
CA TRP A 45 -5.84 -5.70 8.17
C TRP A 45 -4.92 -6.13 9.30
N PHE A 46 -5.05 -5.53 10.49
CA PHE A 46 -4.19 -5.85 11.63
C PHE A 46 -4.42 -7.28 12.10
N PHE A 47 -5.68 -7.71 12.20
CA PHE A 47 -6.03 -9.07 12.58
C PHE A 47 -5.51 -10.10 11.57
N ALA A 48 -5.61 -9.81 10.27
CA ALA A 48 -5.12 -10.69 9.21
C ALA A 48 -3.65 -10.46 8.83
N ALA A 49 -2.91 -9.58 9.54
CA ALA A 49 -1.60 -9.09 9.11
C ALA A 49 -0.60 -10.23 8.90
N ALA A 50 -0.55 -11.18 9.83
CA ALA A 50 0.33 -12.34 9.74
C ALA A 50 0.09 -13.14 8.44
N LEU A 51 -1.17 -13.37 8.08
CA LEU A 51 -1.55 -14.08 6.86
C LEU A 51 -1.21 -13.25 5.61
N LEU A 52 -1.56 -11.97 5.62
CA LEU A 52 -1.38 -11.06 4.50
C LEU A 52 0.09 -10.78 4.18
N MET A 53 0.99 -10.91 5.17
CA MET A 53 2.44 -10.72 5.01
C MET A 53 3.20 -11.97 4.56
N LEU A 54 2.58 -13.15 4.56
CA LEU A 54 3.21 -14.39 4.05
C LEU A 54 3.82 -14.26 2.65
N PRO A 55 3.11 -13.73 1.62
CA PRO A 55 3.71 -13.61 0.30
C PRO A 55 4.89 -12.62 0.31
N THR A 56 4.80 -11.54 1.09
CA THR A 56 5.91 -10.60 1.25
C THR A 56 7.14 -11.32 1.79
N ARG A 57 6.98 -12.11 2.85
CA ARG A 57 8.08 -12.88 3.45
C ARG A 57 8.71 -13.83 2.44
N LEU A 58 7.90 -14.63 1.77
CA LEU A 58 8.37 -15.62 0.79
C LEU A 58 9.18 -14.98 -0.33
N ILE A 59 8.69 -13.86 -0.88
CA ILE A 59 9.36 -13.16 -1.97
C ILE A 59 10.64 -12.50 -1.47
N VAL A 60 10.61 -11.84 -0.31
CA VAL A 60 11.80 -11.20 0.27
C VAL A 60 12.87 -12.22 0.60
N GLU A 61 12.51 -13.34 1.21
CA GLU A 61 13.43 -14.45 1.48
C GLU A 61 14.07 -14.95 0.18
N ALA A 62 13.25 -15.25 -0.84
CA ALA A 62 13.75 -15.73 -2.13
C ALA A 62 14.69 -14.72 -2.81
N LEU A 63 14.38 -13.42 -2.75
CA LEU A 63 15.22 -12.37 -3.32
C LEU A 63 16.53 -12.19 -2.54
N LEU A 64 16.48 -12.09 -1.22
CA LEU A 64 17.66 -11.85 -0.40
C LEU A 64 18.60 -13.05 -0.41
N THR A 65 18.08 -14.25 -0.15
CA THR A 65 18.88 -15.48 -0.07
C THR A 65 19.31 -15.98 -1.45
N GLY A 66 18.48 -15.76 -2.48
CA GLY A 66 18.78 -16.18 -3.85
C GLY A 66 19.81 -15.27 -4.54
N LEU A 67 19.71 -13.95 -4.35
CA LEU A 67 20.62 -13.00 -4.99
C LEU A 67 21.88 -12.72 -4.17
N PHE A 68 21.78 -12.79 -2.83
CA PHE A 68 22.85 -12.39 -1.91
C PHE A 68 23.04 -13.39 -0.76
N PRO A 69 23.32 -14.68 -1.05
CA PRO A 69 23.48 -15.72 -0.02
C PRO A 69 24.65 -15.47 0.94
N GLY A 70 25.63 -14.65 0.53
CA GLY A 70 26.75 -14.25 1.40
C GLY A 70 26.39 -13.18 2.45
N LEU A 71 25.26 -12.51 2.29
CA LEU A 71 24.78 -11.47 3.22
C LEU A 71 23.52 -11.89 3.98
N PHE A 72 22.69 -12.77 3.41
CA PHE A 72 21.42 -13.18 4.00
C PHE A 72 21.29 -14.70 3.96
N ALA A 73 20.94 -15.29 5.09
CA ALA A 73 20.76 -16.73 5.26
C ALA A 73 19.28 -17.14 5.22
N SER A 74 18.41 -16.43 5.94
CA SER A 74 16.98 -16.79 6.04
C SER A 74 16.14 -15.62 6.55
N VAL A 75 14.82 -15.71 6.30
CA VAL A 75 13.82 -14.74 6.80
C VAL A 75 12.65 -15.50 7.44
N PHE A 76 12.56 -15.43 8.76
CA PHE A 76 11.49 -16.04 9.54
C PHE A 76 10.34 -15.06 9.79
N GLN A 77 9.12 -15.60 9.90
CA GLN A 77 7.95 -14.83 10.34
C GLN A 77 7.64 -15.17 11.79
N ASP A 78 7.59 -14.15 12.65
CA ASP A 78 6.93 -14.24 13.95
C ASP A 78 5.73 -13.28 13.94
N GLY A 79 4.53 -13.84 13.78
CA GLY A 79 3.31 -13.05 13.54
C GLY A 79 3.43 -12.20 12.27
N PHE A 80 3.53 -10.89 12.43
CA PHE A 80 3.74 -9.93 11.34
C PHE A 80 5.15 -9.32 11.32
N ILE A 81 6.04 -9.71 12.24
CA ILE A 81 7.43 -9.26 12.30
C ILE A 81 8.29 -10.26 11.53
N PHE A 82 9.28 -9.75 10.80
CA PHE A 82 10.24 -10.58 10.09
C PHE A 82 11.57 -10.59 10.83
N GLU A 83 12.06 -11.77 11.16
CA GLU A 83 13.39 -11.98 11.72
C GLU A 83 14.34 -12.38 10.60
N LEU A 84 15.35 -11.54 10.36
CA LEU A 84 16.37 -11.75 9.36
C LEU A 84 17.60 -12.35 10.01
N GLN A 85 18.17 -13.35 9.35
CA GLN A 85 19.44 -13.95 9.74
C GLN A 85 20.48 -13.74 8.63
N SER A 86 21.67 -13.35 9.04
CA SER A 86 22.82 -13.16 8.18
C SER A 86 23.94 -14.12 8.59
N PRO A 87 24.68 -14.70 7.63
CA PRO A 87 25.86 -15.50 7.94
C PRO A 87 27.03 -14.65 8.43
N LEU A 88 26.94 -13.31 8.31
CA LEU A 88 27.93 -12.39 8.86
C LEU A 88 27.95 -12.50 10.38
N GLN A 89 29.14 -12.50 10.95
CA GLN A 89 29.32 -12.70 12.38
C GLN A 89 29.59 -11.37 13.06
N VAL A 90 28.88 -11.15 14.16
CA VAL A 90 29.13 -10.03 15.07
C VAL A 90 29.56 -10.58 16.42
N ARG A 91 30.39 -9.80 17.11
CA ARG A 91 30.85 -10.15 18.45
C ARG A 91 29.73 -9.86 19.44
N ASN A 92 29.26 -10.88 20.15
CA ASN A 92 28.26 -10.72 21.19
C ASN A 92 28.83 -9.80 22.29
N PRO A 93 28.17 -8.69 22.63
CA PRO A 93 28.64 -7.76 23.66
C PRO A 93 28.65 -8.35 25.07
N GLU A 94 27.86 -9.39 25.35
CA GLU A 94 27.77 -10.01 26.68
C GLU A 94 28.86 -11.08 26.89
N ASP A 95 29.02 -11.99 25.92
CA ASP A 95 29.89 -13.17 26.05
C ASP A 95 31.19 -13.10 25.22
N GLY A 96 31.32 -12.08 24.36
CA GLY A 96 32.48 -11.90 23.48
C GLY A 96 32.64 -12.94 22.37
N ARG A 97 31.74 -13.93 22.28
CA ARG A 97 31.70 -14.97 21.24
C ARG A 97 31.17 -14.41 19.93
N MET A 98 31.64 -14.94 18.81
CA MET A 98 31.09 -14.62 17.50
C MET A 98 29.76 -15.36 17.31
N MET A 99 28.72 -14.63 16.91
CA MET A 99 27.40 -15.18 16.61
C MET A 99 26.92 -14.67 15.25
N PRO A 100 26.13 -15.46 14.50
CA PRO A 100 25.44 -14.96 13.32
C PRO A 100 24.61 -13.74 13.66
N LEU A 101 24.60 -12.76 12.76
CA LEU A 101 23.84 -11.54 12.94
C LEU A 101 22.36 -11.80 12.68
N THR A 102 21.53 -11.49 13.68
CA THR A 102 20.08 -11.63 13.62
C THR A 102 19.42 -10.32 14.05
N TRP A 103 18.39 -9.89 13.32
CA TRP A 103 17.63 -8.68 13.64
C TRP A 103 16.21 -8.76 13.12
N VAL A 104 15.37 -7.81 13.54
CA VAL A 104 13.95 -7.79 13.20
C VAL A 104 13.60 -6.59 12.33
N ILE A 105 12.70 -6.81 11.38
CA ILE A 105 12.08 -5.80 10.53
C ILE A 105 10.57 -5.87 10.71
N ASN A 106 9.91 -4.72 10.81
CA ASN A 106 8.46 -4.65 10.86
C ASN A 106 7.88 -4.27 9.48
N PRO A 107 7.43 -5.23 8.65
CA PRO A 107 6.89 -4.94 7.32
C PRO A 107 5.56 -4.18 7.34
N MET A 108 4.86 -4.08 8.48
CA MET A 108 3.56 -3.40 8.55
C MET A 108 3.62 -1.92 8.19
N ILE A 109 4.78 -1.28 8.39
CA ILE A 109 5.01 0.12 8.02
C ILE A 109 4.92 0.36 6.50
N TYR A 110 5.11 -0.68 5.70
CA TYR A 110 4.98 -0.61 4.23
C TYR A 110 3.58 -1.02 3.75
N ALA A 111 2.81 -1.71 4.59
CA ALA A 111 1.56 -2.35 4.21
C ALA A 111 0.29 -1.66 4.74
N TRP A 112 0.42 -0.60 5.56
CA TRP A 112 -0.75 0.13 6.10
C TRP A 112 -1.69 0.68 5.02
N GLY A 113 -1.16 0.94 3.82
CA GLY A 113 -1.93 1.36 2.65
C GLY A 113 -3.02 0.37 2.24
N MET A 114 -2.94 -0.90 2.67
CA MET A 114 -3.98 -1.90 2.46
C MET A 114 -5.29 -1.56 3.17
N ALA A 115 -5.23 -1.06 4.40
CA ALA A 115 -6.41 -0.64 5.15
C ALA A 115 -7.10 0.56 4.50
N LEU A 116 -6.30 1.53 4.02
CA LEU A 116 -6.79 2.68 3.26
C LEU A 116 -7.48 2.24 1.96
N LEU A 117 -6.82 1.39 1.18
CA LEU A 117 -7.33 0.88 -0.09
C LEU A 117 -8.59 0.04 0.10
N PHE A 118 -8.66 -0.75 1.18
CA PHE A 118 -9.88 -1.45 1.57
C PHE A 118 -11.04 -0.48 1.83
N GLY A 119 -10.83 0.58 2.61
CA GLY A 119 -11.85 1.60 2.88
C GLY A 119 -12.36 2.28 1.61
N LEU A 120 -11.45 2.64 0.69
CA LEU A 120 -11.79 3.24 -0.60
C LEU A 120 -12.60 2.30 -1.49
N ILE A 121 -12.20 1.02 -1.60
CA ILE A 121 -12.93 0.03 -2.39
C ILE A 121 -14.32 -0.25 -1.82
N MET A 122 -14.44 -0.34 -0.49
CA MET A 122 -15.72 -0.60 0.17
C MET A 122 -16.71 0.56 0.03
N ALA A 123 -16.21 1.80 0.02
CA ALA A 123 -17.03 2.99 -0.22
C ALA A 123 -17.47 3.16 -1.68
N THR A 124 -16.83 2.47 -2.64
CA THR A 124 -17.17 2.59 -4.06
C THR A 124 -18.37 1.67 -4.39
N PRO A 125 -19.45 2.18 -5.04
CA PRO A 125 -20.63 1.39 -5.39
C PRO A 125 -20.33 0.44 -6.56
N LEU A 126 -19.73 -0.72 -6.25
CA LEU A 126 -19.30 -1.74 -7.22
C LEU A 126 -20.08 -3.04 -7.07
N LYS A 127 -20.26 -3.76 -8.19
CA LYS A 127 -20.68 -5.18 -8.17
C LYS A 127 -19.65 -6.01 -7.40
N VAL A 128 -20.12 -7.04 -6.69
CA VAL A 128 -19.28 -7.91 -5.84
C VAL A 128 -18.07 -8.50 -6.60
N SER A 129 -18.26 -8.95 -7.84
CA SER A 129 -17.16 -9.51 -8.65
C SER A 129 -16.06 -8.48 -8.94
N ARG A 130 -16.44 -7.26 -9.33
CA ARG A 130 -15.47 -6.17 -9.53
C ARG A 130 -14.77 -5.80 -8.23
N ARG A 131 -15.50 -5.73 -7.12
CA ARG A 131 -14.93 -5.46 -5.79
C ARG A 131 -13.85 -6.48 -5.41
N LEU A 132 -14.11 -7.78 -5.60
CA LEU A 132 -13.13 -8.83 -5.31
C LEU A 132 -11.88 -8.73 -6.19
N ILE A 133 -12.04 -8.45 -7.48
CA ILE A 133 -10.90 -8.22 -8.39
C ILE A 133 -10.09 -7.00 -7.91
N GLN A 134 -10.77 -5.92 -7.51
CA GLN A 134 -10.11 -4.72 -7.00
C GLN A 134 -9.33 -4.99 -5.71
N LEU A 135 -9.89 -5.78 -4.79
CA LEU A 135 -9.18 -6.19 -3.57
C LEU A 135 -7.96 -7.05 -3.89
N ALA A 136 -8.05 -7.96 -4.86
CA ALA A 136 -6.93 -8.80 -5.29
C ALA A 136 -5.80 -7.99 -5.93
N ILE A 137 -6.13 -7.03 -6.82
CA ILE A 137 -5.15 -6.13 -7.43
C ILE A 137 -4.50 -5.24 -6.36
N GLY A 138 -5.31 -4.69 -5.46
CA GLY A 138 -4.83 -3.88 -4.34
C GLY A 138 -3.89 -4.67 -3.44
N PHE A 139 -4.25 -5.90 -3.08
CA PHE A 139 -3.40 -6.80 -2.31
C PHE A 139 -2.05 -7.02 -3.00
N ALA A 140 -2.06 -7.39 -4.29
CA ALA A 140 -0.83 -7.60 -5.05
C ALA A 140 0.05 -6.33 -5.12
N ALA A 141 -0.55 -5.16 -5.35
CA ALA A 141 0.17 -3.89 -5.36
C ALA A 141 0.84 -3.58 -4.01
N ILE A 142 0.13 -3.77 -2.90
CA ILE A 142 0.70 -3.56 -1.56
C ILE A 142 1.76 -4.61 -1.23
N THR A 143 1.61 -5.86 -1.66
CA THR A 143 2.66 -6.88 -1.50
C THR A 143 3.95 -6.43 -2.20
N VAL A 144 3.88 -5.89 -3.43
CA VAL A 144 5.07 -5.37 -4.13
C VAL A 144 5.73 -4.23 -3.34
N VAL A 145 4.94 -3.31 -2.79
CA VAL A 145 5.46 -2.22 -1.95
C VAL A 145 6.13 -2.76 -0.68
N ALA A 146 5.49 -3.72 -0.01
CA ALA A 146 6.03 -4.32 1.20
C ALA A 146 7.31 -5.11 0.93
N VAL A 147 7.39 -5.82 -0.21
CA VAL A 147 8.60 -6.53 -0.65
C VAL A 147 9.72 -5.53 -0.88
N TRP A 148 9.46 -4.45 -1.62
CA TRP A 148 10.44 -3.40 -1.87
C TRP A 148 10.96 -2.78 -0.56
N GLY A 149 10.05 -2.35 0.32
CA GLY A 149 10.40 -1.71 1.59
C GLY A 149 11.24 -2.62 2.48
N THR A 150 10.77 -3.84 2.71
CA THR A 150 11.47 -4.84 3.55
C THR A 150 12.84 -5.21 2.97
N PHE A 151 12.93 -5.40 1.65
CA PHE A 151 14.18 -5.72 0.97
C PHE A 151 15.22 -4.61 1.18
N TRP A 152 14.87 -3.35 0.93
CA TRP A 152 15.81 -2.23 1.09
C TRP A 152 16.09 -1.87 2.55
N GLU A 153 15.16 -2.13 3.47
CA GLU A 153 15.41 -2.02 4.90
C GLU A 153 16.48 -3.01 5.37
N ALA A 154 16.43 -4.27 4.91
CA ALA A 154 17.46 -5.26 5.20
C ALA A 154 18.85 -4.81 4.76
N TRP A 155 18.95 -4.23 3.56
CA TRP A 155 20.19 -3.64 3.05
C TRP A 155 20.65 -2.42 3.85
N ARG A 156 19.72 -1.54 4.20
CA ARG A 156 19.99 -0.33 5.01
C ARG A 156 20.56 -0.73 6.38
N ASP A 157 19.97 -1.74 7.03
CA ASP A 157 20.41 -2.21 8.33
C ASP A 157 21.85 -2.74 8.26
N LEU A 158 22.17 -3.60 7.29
CA LEU A 158 23.54 -4.07 7.08
C LEU A 158 24.51 -2.93 6.75
N ALA A 159 24.10 -1.97 5.92
CA ALA A 159 24.97 -0.88 5.48
C ALA A 159 25.32 0.12 6.60
N PHE A 160 24.40 0.35 7.54
CA PHE A 160 24.48 1.50 8.45
C PHE A 160 24.33 1.16 9.94
N LEU A 161 23.71 0.03 10.31
CA LEU A 161 23.35 -0.26 11.71
C LEU A 161 24.41 -1.08 12.44
N PHE A 162 25.04 -2.05 11.78
CA PHE A 162 25.88 -3.08 12.44
C PHE A 162 27.40 -2.81 12.42
N GLY A 163 27.80 -1.58 12.08
CA GLY A 163 29.19 -1.14 12.16
C GLY A 163 30.00 -1.25 10.85
N PRO A 164 31.26 -0.79 10.87
CA PRO A 164 32.06 -0.57 9.66
C PRO A 164 32.44 -1.86 8.93
N ASP A 165 32.64 -2.97 9.66
CA ASP A 165 33.04 -4.26 9.07
C ASP A 165 31.90 -4.87 8.25
N ILE A 166 30.68 -4.87 8.80
CA ILE A 166 29.47 -5.31 8.09
C ILE A 166 29.17 -4.38 6.90
N GLY A 167 29.31 -3.07 7.09
CA GLY A 167 29.19 -2.10 6.01
C GLY A 167 30.23 -2.27 4.89
N ALA A 168 31.42 -2.81 5.19
CA ALA A 168 32.41 -3.18 4.17
C ALA A 168 31.92 -4.37 3.32
N ALA A 169 31.41 -5.43 3.95
CA ALA A 169 30.83 -6.58 3.25
C ALA A 169 29.66 -6.20 2.32
N VAL A 170 28.85 -5.20 2.71
CA VAL A 170 27.81 -4.63 1.85
C VAL A 170 28.38 -3.89 0.64
N ARG A 171 29.43 -3.08 0.83
CA ARG A 171 30.08 -2.34 -0.27
C ARG A 171 30.75 -3.26 -1.29
N GLU A 172 31.22 -4.43 -0.87
CA GLU A 172 31.78 -5.45 -1.76
C GLU A 172 30.75 -5.98 -2.76
N GLN A 173 29.44 -5.87 -2.48
CA GLN A 173 28.38 -6.22 -3.43
C GLN A 173 28.20 -5.20 -4.56
N GLY A 174 28.98 -4.11 -4.58
CA GLY A 174 28.94 -3.10 -5.64
C GLY A 174 27.74 -2.15 -5.59
N ILE A 175 26.89 -2.26 -4.57
CA ILE A 175 25.76 -1.33 -4.37
C ILE A 175 26.23 -0.15 -3.52
N SER A 176 26.08 1.07 -4.07
CA SER A 176 26.43 2.29 -3.34
C SER A 176 25.52 2.50 -2.13
N PRO A 177 26.06 2.90 -0.95
CA PRO A 177 25.27 3.25 0.22
C PRO A 177 24.19 4.30 -0.06
N ASN A 178 24.45 5.24 -0.98
CA ASN A 178 23.47 6.26 -1.36
C ASN A 178 22.27 5.65 -2.09
N VAL A 179 22.48 4.63 -2.92
CA VAL A 179 21.39 3.94 -3.63
C VAL A 179 20.52 3.19 -2.62
N ILE A 180 21.15 2.48 -1.67
CA ILE A 180 20.43 1.80 -0.58
C ILE A 180 19.55 2.79 0.18
N ALA A 181 20.13 3.92 0.61
CA ALA A 181 19.40 4.94 1.34
C ALA A 181 18.23 5.54 0.52
N LEU A 182 18.44 5.84 -0.76
CA LEU A 182 17.41 6.39 -1.64
C LEU A 182 16.26 5.39 -1.85
N CYS A 183 16.57 4.13 -2.13
CA CYS A 183 15.56 3.09 -2.35
C CYS A 183 14.76 2.79 -1.07
N TYR A 184 15.42 2.79 0.09
CA TYR A 184 14.77 2.70 1.39
C TYR A 184 13.85 3.89 1.65
N GLN A 185 14.33 5.13 1.48
CA GLN A 185 13.54 6.35 1.69
C GLN A 185 12.31 6.39 0.78
N LEU A 186 12.47 6.01 -0.50
CA LEU A 186 11.38 5.92 -1.45
C LEU A 186 10.32 4.89 -0.99
N GLY A 187 10.78 3.71 -0.56
CA GLY A 187 9.92 2.63 -0.07
C GLY A 187 9.23 2.96 1.26
N TYR A 188 9.87 3.73 2.12
CA TYR A 188 9.35 4.09 3.44
C TYR A 188 8.39 5.29 3.40
N LEU A 189 8.72 6.33 2.62
CA LEU A 189 7.98 7.60 2.64
C LEU A 189 6.95 7.74 1.52
N MET A 190 7.27 7.27 0.31
CA MET A 190 6.44 7.55 -0.87
C MET A 190 5.48 6.41 -1.17
N PHE A 191 5.99 5.19 -1.30
CA PHE A 191 5.18 4.08 -1.80
C PHE A 191 3.97 3.73 -0.93
N PRO A 192 4.06 3.66 0.40
CA PRO A 192 2.92 3.28 1.24
C PRO A 192 1.77 4.29 1.17
N ALA A 193 2.07 5.56 0.87
CA ALA A 193 1.07 6.61 0.73
C ALA A 193 0.54 6.76 -0.71
N VAL A 194 1.43 6.73 -1.70
CA VAL A 194 1.10 7.04 -3.10
C VAL A 194 0.51 5.84 -3.83
N VAL A 195 1.10 4.65 -3.66
CA VAL A 195 0.70 3.45 -4.44
C VAL A 195 -0.73 3.03 -4.18
N PRO A 196 -1.27 3.00 -2.94
CA PRO A 196 -2.66 2.61 -2.71
C PRO A 196 -3.64 3.56 -3.41
N VAL A 197 -3.39 4.87 -3.31
CA VAL A 197 -4.24 5.90 -3.93
C VAL A 197 -4.15 5.81 -5.46
N ALA A 198 -2.94 5.72 -6.02
CA ALA A 198 -2.74 5.58 -7.46
C ALA A 198 -3.39 4.30 -8.01
N THR A 199 -3.23 3.17 -7.30
CA THR A 199 -3.85 1.89 -7.65
C THR A 199 -5.37 2.02 -7.69
N TRP A 200 -5.97 2.63 -6.67
CA TRP A 200 -7.42 2.86 -6.64
C TRP A 200 -7.90 3.79 -7.77
N ILE A 201 -7.18 4.89 -8.05
CA ILE A 201 -7.51 5.82 -9.14
C ILE A 201 -7.47 5.09 -10.49
N LEU A 202 -6.42 4.32 -10.75
CA LEU A 202 -6.25 3.60 -12.02
C LEU A 202 -7.38 2.56 -12.23
N MET A 203 -7.78 1.88 -11.17
CA MET A 203 -8.84 0.87 -11.22
C MET A 203 -10.25 1.44 -11.33
N ASN A 204 -10.45 2.70 -10.93
CA ASN A 204 -11.74 3.38 -10.95
C ASN A 204 -11.75 4.57 -11.93
N ARG A 205 -10.82 4.63 -12.88
CA ARG A 205 -10.68 5.75 -13.83
C ARG A 205 -12.00 6.03 -14.54
N ASP A 206 -12.69 5.01 -15.04
CA ASP A 206 -13.90 5.20 -15.85
C ASP A 206 -15.04 5.81 -15.01
N PHE A 207 -15.09 5.51 -13.70
CA PHE A 207 -16.03 6.11 -12.74
C PHE A 207 -15.68 7.58 -12.46
N ILE A 208 -14.38 7.89 -12.31
CA ILE A 208 -13.90 9.26 -12.13
C ILE A 208 -14.16 10.07 -13.41
N GLU A 209 -13.88 9.53 -14.59
CA GLU A 209 -14.07 10.23 -15.86
C GLU A 209 -15.57 10.45 -16.16
N SER A 210 -16.44 9.48 -15.86
CA SER A 210 -17.88 9.63 -16.06
C SER A 210 -18.53 10.68 -15.15
N GLU A 211 -18.06 10.80 -13.90
CA GLU A 211 -18.64 11.71 -12.89
C GLU A 211 -17.89 13.05 -12.77
N VAL A 212 -16.62 13.15 -13.18
CA VAL A 212 -15.78 14.37 -13.04
C VAL A 212 -15.43 15.02 -14.38
N LEU A 213 -15.14 14.27 -15.46
CA LEU A 213 -14.66 14.85 -16.73
C LEU A 213 -15.76 15.23 -17.72
N ARG A 214 -16.97 14.65 -17.64
CA ARG A 214 -18.09 14.97 -18.53
C ARG A 214 -18.72 16.36 -18.29
N HIS A 215 -18.12 17.21 -17.45
CA HIS A 215 -18.60 18.56 -17.12
C HIS A 215 -17.58 19.66 -17.41
N ARG A 216 -16.62 19.40 -18.31
CA ARG A 216 -15.70 20.44 -18.86
C ARG A 216 -15.88 20.73 -20.35
N SER A 217 -16.86 20.12 -21.03
CA SER A 217 -17.22 20.43 -22.42
C SER A 217 -18.66 20.86 -22.53
#